data_AF-A0A382MM61-F1
#
_entry.id   AF-A0A382MM61-F1
#
_cell.length_a   1.000
_cell.length_b   1.000
_cell.length_c   1.000
_cell.angle_alpha   90.00
_cell.angle_beta   90.00
_cell.angle_gamma   90.00
#
_symmetry.space_group_name_H-M   'P 1'
#
loop_
_entity.id
_entity.type
_entity.pdbx_description
1 polymer ?
#
loop_
_entity_poly.entity_id
_entity_poly.type
_entity_poly.pdbx_seq_one_letter_code
_entity_poly.pdbx_strand_id
1 'polypeptide(L)' 'MDMQGHVISSIKVINIFEESAATIEKMANNMIADIHKKNKKIIDLQITGDNLVFIIGKKE' A
#
# COMPACT_ATOMS: atom_id res chain seq x y z
N MET A 1 6.73 -16.70 -1.25
CA MET A 1 5.64 -15.99 -0.53
C MET A 1 4.35 -16.49 -1.14
N ASP A 2 3.57 -17.28 -0.40
CA ASP A 2 2.30 -17.83 -0.90
C ASP A 2 1.31 -16.68 -1.08
N MET A 3 0.84 -16.43 -2.30
CA MET A 3 0.00 -15.27 -2.61
C MET A 3 -1.49 -15.56 -2.49
N GLN A 4 -1.90 -16.62 -1.77
CA GLN A 4 -3.31 -16.95 -1.44
C GLN A 4 -4.31 -16.72 -2.61
N GLY A 5 -3.97 -17.12 -3.83
CA GLY A 5 -4.82 -16.94 -5.03
C GLY A 5 -5.04 -15.50 -5.48
N HIS A 6 -4.07 -14.61 -5.22
CA HIS A 6 -4.06 -13.24 -5.71
C HIS A 6 -2.82 -13.00 -6.58
N VAL A 7 -3.04 -12.49 -7.79
CA VAL A 7 -1.95 -11.98 -8.63
C VAL A 7 -1.65 -10.53 -8.28
N ILE A 8 -0.35 -10.18 -8.26
CA ILE A 8 0.07 -8.78 -8.12
C ILE A 8 -0.51 -7.99 -9.29
N SER A 9 -1.30 -6.98 -8.95
CA SER A 9 -1.94 -6.11 -9.93
C SER A 9 -1.18 -4.79 -10.10
N SER A 10 -0.59 -4.28 -9.02
CA SER A 10 0.12 -3.01 -9.01
C SER A 10 0.92 -2.85 -7.73
N ILE A 11 2.00 -2.07 -7.80
CA ILE A 11 2.75 -1.59 -6.64
C ILE A 11 2.57 -0.08 -6.57
N LYS A 12 2.31 0.44 -5.38
CA LYS A 12 2.30 1.88 -5.14
C LYS A 12 3.29 2.23 -4.05
N VAL A 13 4.04 3.30 -4.27
CA VAL A 13 5.07 3.80 -3.36
C VAL A 13 4.67 5.19 -2.91
N ILE A 14 4.77 5.44 -1.60
CA ILE A 14 4.61 6.76 -1.00
C ILE A 14 5.94 7.13 -0.36
N ASN A 15 6.48 8.27 -0.76
CA ASN A 15 7.63 8.86 -0.08
C ASN A 15 7.16 9.53 1.22
N ILE A 16 7.86 9.25 2.30
CA ILE A 16 7.58 9.74 3.67
C ILE A 16 8.80 10.46 4.26
N PHE A 17 9.77 10.83 3.43
CA PHE A 17 10.99 11.51 3.84
C PHE A 17 10.65 12.85 4.49
N GLU A 18 11.19 13.07 5.69
CA GLU A 18 10.96 14.29 6.50
C GLU A 18 9.48 14.59 6.83
N GLU A 19 8.56 13.65 6.59
CA GLU A 19 7.16 13.83 6.92
C GLU A 19 6.89 13.55 8.40
N SER A 20 5.98 14.32 9.00
CA SER A 20 5.55 14.06 10.37
C SER A 20 4.76 12.75 10.45
N ALA A 21 4.80 12.07 11.60
CA ALA A 21 4.03 10.83 11.82
C ALA A 21 2.54 10.99 11.50
N ALA A 22 1.94 12.13 11.87
CA ALA A 22 0.54 12.44 11.57
C ALA A 22 0.28 12.60 10.05
N THR A 23 1.24 13.18 9.31
CA THR A 23 1.12 13.29 7.85
C THR A 23 1.26 11.93 7.18
N ILE A 24 2.24 11.13 7.61
CA ILE A 24 2.45 9.76 7.14
C ILE A 24 1.18 8.92 7.33
N GLU A 25 0.59 8.98 8.52
CA GLU A 25 -0.66 8.27 8.83
C GLU A 25 -1.80 8.71 7.90
N LYS A 26 -1.97 10.02 7.70
CA LYS A 26 -2.98 10.57 6.79
C LYS A 26 -2.75 10.10 5.35
N MET A 27 -1.52 10.09 4.87
CA MET A 27 -1.17 9.63 3.52
C MET A 27 -1.45 8.13 3.35
N ALA A 28 -1.06 7.31 4.32
CA ALA A 28 -1.32 5.88 4.33
C ALA A 28 -2.83 5.58 4.34
N ASN A 29 -3.59 6.25 5.21
CA ASN A 29 -5.04 6.10 5.31
C ASN A 29 -5.76 6.49 4.01
N ASN A 30 -5.37 7.60 3.40
CA ASN A 30 -5.91 8.01 2.10
C ASN A 30 -5.62 6.96 1.01
N MET A 31 -4.42 6.38 1.04
CA MET A 31 -4.02 5.36 0.08
C MET A 31 -4.81 4.04 0.26
N ILE A 32 -4.97 3.58 1.50
CA ILE A 32 -5.80 2.42 1.84
C ILE A 32 -7.25 2.65 1.38
N ALA A 33 -7.80 3.83 1.63
CA ALA A 33 -9.14 4.19 1.20
C ALA A 33 -9.31 4.17 -0.33
N ASP A 34 -8.32 4.67 -1.10
CA ASP A 34 -8.32 4.60 -2.58
C ASP A 34 -8.31 3.15 -3.08
N ILE A 35 -7.52 2.29 -2.45
CA ILE A 35 -7.43 0.86 -2.81
C ILE A 35 -8.77 0.16 -2.54
N HIS A 36 -9.36 0.39 -1.37
CA HIS A 36 -10.65 -0.18 -1.00
C HIS A 36 -11.78 0.28 -1.93
N LYS A 37 -11.82 1.56 -2.30
CA LYS A 37 -12.78 2.10 -3.29
C LYS A 37 -12.69 1.40 -4.66
N LYS A 38 -11.50 0.87 -5.00
CA LYS A 38 -11.25 0.17 -6.27
C LYS A 38 -11.47 -1.35 -6.17
N ASN A 39 -12.01 -1.84 -5.05
CA ASN A 39 -12.22 -3.26 -4.76
C ASN A 39 -10.95 -4.10 -4.97
N LYS A 40 -9.79 -3.49 -4.72
CA LYS A 40 -8.48 -4.15 -4.76
C LYS A 40 -8.03 -4.49 -3.34
N LYS A 41 -7.12 -5.45 -3.20
CA LYS A 41 -6.63 -5.91 -1.89
C LYS A 41 -5.16 -5.55 -1.71
N ILE A 42 -4.82 -5.01 -0.53
CA ILE A 42 -3.42 -4.91 -0.10
C ILE A 42 -2.98 -6.32 0.30
N ILE A 43 -1.97 -6.83 -0.38
CA ILE A 43 -1.41 -8.17 -0.13
C ILE A 43 -0.28 -8.06 0.88
N ASP A 44 0.51 -7.00 0.77
CA ASP A 44 1.64 -6.75 1.66
C ASP A 44 1.92 -5.24 1.74
N LEU A 45 2.52 -4.83 2.86
CA LEU A 45 2.97 -3.47 3.12
C LEU A 45 4.41 -3.54 3.62
N GLN A 46 5.32 -2.93 2.86
CA GLN A 46 6.73 -2.83 3.24
C GLN A 46 7.08 -1.39 3.58
N ILE A 47 7.93 -1.24 4.57
CA ILE A 47 8.38 0.06 5.07
C ILE A 47 9.89 0.11 4.93
N THR A 48 10.38 1.18 4.32
CA THR A 48 11.80 1.53 4.26
C THR A 48 12.01 2.83 5.06
N GLY A 49 13.25 3.31 5.17
CA GLY A 49 13.52 4.58 5.87
C GLY A 49 12.68 5.74 5.34
N ASP A 50 12.48 5.78 4.02
CA ASP A 50 11.90 6.95 3.35
C ASP A 50 10.61 6.63 2.58
N ASN A 51 10.15 5.37 2.57
CA ASN A 51 9.01 4.98 1.75
C ASN A 51 8.11 3.94 2.40
N LEU A 52 6.80 4.07 2.12
CA LEU A 52 5.79 3.03 2.27
C LEU A 52 5.50 2.39 0.91
N VAL A 53 5.61 1.08 0.83
CA VAL A 53 5.40 0.31 -0.40
C VAL A 53 4.19 -0.60 -0.23
N PHE A 54 3.13 -0.31 -0.98
CA PHE A 54 1.89 -1.08 -1.00
C PHE A 54 1.92 -2.06 -2.16
N ILE A 55 1.89 -3.35 -1.86
CA ILE A 55 1.76 -4.41 -2.86
C ILE A 55 0.28 -4.74 -2.98
N ILE A 56 -0.31 -4.46 -4.14
CA ILE A 56 -1.75 -4.57 -4.37
C ILE A 56 -2.04 -5.73 -5.30
N GLY A 57 -2.88 -6.65 -4.83
CA GLY A 57 -3.33 -7.82 -5.57
C GLY A 57 -4.76 -7.67 -6.05
N LYS A 58 -5.07 -8.45 -7.08
CA LYS A 58 -6.45 -8.77 -7.49
C LYS A 58 -6.63 -10.27 -7.34
N LYS A 59 -7.86 -10.70 -7.04
CA LYS A 59 -8.21 -12.12 -7.04
C LYS A 59 -8.01 -12.67 -8.46
N GLU A 60 -7.35 -13.82 -8.57
CA GLU A 60 -7.26 -14.57 -9.84
C GLU A 60 -8.63 -15.01 -10.34
#